data_AF-A0AAV6PAF4-F1
#
_entry.id   AF-A0AAV6PAF4-F1
#
_cell.length_a   1.000
_cell.length_b   1.000
_cell.length_c   1.000
_cell.angle_alpha   90.00
_cell.angle_beta   90.00
_cell.angle_gamma   90.00
#
_symmetry.space_group_name_H-M   'P 1'
#
loop_
_entity.id
_entity.type
_entity.pdbx_description
1 polymer ?
#
loop_
_entity_poly.entity_id
_entity_poly.type
_entity_poly.pdbx_seq_one_letter_code
_entity_poly.pdbx_strand_id
1 'polypeptide(L)'
;MAELQMLLEEEIPAGRSALVDSFSNLDQVAEYCENNYVQSTDKQRALEETKSFTTQSLASVSYLINTLANNVLQLLDIQASQLRRMESSLNHITQTVDVHNEKVARREIGILPTNKNTCRSHKIVAPADQERALRYIRKPIDYSALDHVGHGVKGTGLNH
;
A
#
# COMPACT_ATOMS: atom_id res chain seq x y z
N MET A 1 -7.75 16.47 13.60
CA MET A 1 -6.93 17.67 13.87
C MET A 1 -7.55 18.51 14.97
N ALA A 2 -8.82 18.92 14.84
CA ALA A 2 -9.54 19.65 15.90
C ALA A 2 -9.56 18.91 17.26
N GLU A 3 -9.83 17.61 17.25
CA GLU A 3 -9.84 16.77 18.47
C GLU A 3 -8.47 16.69 19.17
N LEU A 4 -7.38 16.54 18.39
CA LEU A 4 -6.03 16.53 18.93
C LEU A 4 -5.65 17.88 19.55
N GLN A 5 -6.08 18.97 18.92
CA GLN A 5 -5.84 20.33 19.42
C GLN A 5 -6.60 20.57 20.73
N MET A 6 -7.87 20.17 20.80
CA MET A 6 -8.68 20.24 22.02
C MET A 6 -8.05 19.45 23.17
N LEU A 7 -7.59 18.23 22.92
CA LEU A 7 -6.89 17.41 23.91
C LEU A 7 -5.61 18.09 24.43
N LEU A 8 -4.80 18.66 23.53
CA LEU A 8 -3.51 19.28 23.85
C LEU A 8 -3.63 20.65 24.54
N GLU A 9 -4.54 21.49 24.07
CA GLU A 9 -4.64 22.89 24.48
C GLU A 9 -5.62 23.09 25.64
N GLU A 10 -6.62 22.23 25.77
CA GLU A 10 -7.70 22.41 26.75
C GLU A 10 -7.82 21.24 27.72
N GLU A 11 -8.17 20.03 27.26
CA GLU A 11 -8.64 18.97 28.16
C GLU A 11 -7.55 18.37 29.05
N ILE A 12 -6.38 18.05 28.49
CA ILE A 12 -5.25 17.50 29.27
C ILE A 12 -4.67 18.56 30.21
N PRO A 13 -4.40 19.81 29.78
CA PRO A 13 -3.99 20.88 30.69
C PRO A 13 -5.01 21.14 31.81
N ALA A 14 -6.30 21.21 31.49
CA ALA A 14 -7.36 21.43 32.47
C ALA A 14 -7.44 20.26 33.47
N GLY A 15 -7.43 19.01 32.99
CA GLY A 15 -7.44 17.82 33.84
C GLY A 15 -6.21 17.76 34.76
N ARG A 16 -5.03 18.15 34.27
CA ARG A 16 -3.82 18.26 35.08
C ARG A 16 -3.93 19.38 36.13
N SER A 17 -4.48 20.54 35.77
CA SER A 17 -4.72 21.64 36.72
C SER A 17 -5.67 21.20 37.81
N ALA A 18 -6.78 20.55 37.46
CA ALA A 18 -7.74 20.02 38.42
C ALA A 18 -7.12 19.01 39.40
N LEU A 19 -6.15 18.20 38.94
CA LEU A 19 -5.38 17.31 39.80
C LEU A 19 -4.48 18.07 40.79
N VAL A 20 -3.84 19.16 40.34
CA VAL A 20 -3.01 20.03 41.19
C VAL A 20 -3.89 20.77 42.21
N ASP A 21 -5.05 21.24 41.79
CA ASP A 21 -6.01 21.90 42.69
C ASP A 21 -6.55 20.89 43.73
N SER A 22 -6.83 19.67 43.29
CA SER A 22 -7.26 18.57 44.18
C SER A 22 -6.22 18.29 45.27
N PHE A 23 -4.93 18.35 44.97
CA PHE A 23 -3.87 18.19 45.98
C PHE A 23 -3.98 19.22 47.10
N SER A 24 -4.04 20.52 46.76
CA SER A 24 -4.16 21.59 47.77
C SER A 24 -5.48 21.53 48.53
N ASN A 25 -6.58 21.22 47.86
CA ASN A 25 -7.90 21.12 48.49
C ASN A 25 -7.98 19.95 49.48
N LEU A 26 -7.36 18.81 49.17
CA LEU A 26 -7.35 17.65 50.06
C LEU A 26 -6.54 17.89 51.33
N ASP A 27 -5.46 18.67 51.24
CA ASP A 27 -4.68 19.09 52.41
C ASP A 27 -5.54 19.92 53.37
N GLN A 28 -6.29 20.89 52.84
CA GLN A 28 -7.23 21.70 53.63
C GLN A 28 -8.39 20.88 54.21
N VAL A 29 -8.93 19.92 53.45
CA VAL A 29 -9.98 19.00 53.94
C VAL A 29 -9.44 18.13 55.08
N ALA A 30 -8.20 17.65 54.98
CA ALA A 30 -7.57 16.87 56.04
C ALA A 30 -7.39 17.70 57.31
N GLU A 31 -6.83 18.91 57.20
CA GLU A 31 -6.69 19.85 58.32
C GLU A 31 -8.04 20.18 58.96
N TYR A 32 -9.08 20.42 58.15
CA TYR A 32 -10.43 20.66 58.63
C TYR A 32 -10.97 19.46 59.42
N CYS A 33 -10.85 18.24 58.88
CA CYS A 33 -11.34 17.03 59.55
C CYS A 33 -10.65 16.82 60.90
N GLU A 34 -9.33 17.03 60.98
CA GLU A 34 -8.56 16.94 62.21
C GLU A 34 -9.04 17.99 63.24
N ASN A 35 -9.08 19.26 62.84
CA ASN A 35 -9.50 20.35 63.72
C ASN A 35 -10.95 20.21 64.19
N ASN A 36 -11.87 19.83 63.30
CA ASN A 36 -13.27 19.57 63.62
C ASN A 36 -13.40 18.42 64.62
N TYR A 37 -12.63 17.34 64.42
CA TYR A 37 -12.61 16.23 65.37
C TYR A 37 -12.08 16.64 66.73
N VAL A 38 -11.01 17.44 66.82
CA VAL A 38 -10.44 17.91 68.10
C VAL A 38 -11.39 18.85 68.84
N GLN A 39 -12.00 19.81 68.13
CA GLN A 39 -12.84 20.86 68.72
C GLN A 39 -14.28 20.43 69.02
N SER A 40 -14.82 19.44 68.28
CA SER A 40 -16.20 18.98 68.48
C SER A 40 -16.40 18.28 69.83
N THR A 41 -17.54 18.53 70.47
CA THR A 41 -17.99 17.81 71.68
C THR A 41 -18.54 16.42 71.35
N ASP A 42 -19.15 16.24 70.17
CA ASP A 42 -19.63 14.97 69.65
C ASP A 42 -18.59 14.39 68.67
N LYS A 43 -17.73 13.52 69.20
CA LYS A 43 -16.67 12.85 68.42
C LYS A 43 -17.22 11.86 67.40
N GLN A 44 -18.37 11.25 67.68
CA GLN A 44 -18.93 10.22 66.81
C GLN A 44 -19.47 10.85 65.52
N ARG A 45 -20.15 12.00 65.65
CA ARG A 45 -20.60 12.78 64.50
C ARG A 45 -19.43 13.31 63.66
N ALA A 46 -18.40 13.89 64.30
CA ALA A 46 -17.22 14.41 63.59
C ALA A 46 -16.46 13.31 62.84
N LEU A 47 -16.41 12.08 63.39
CA LEU A 47 -15.81 10.93 62.71
C LEU A 47 -16.60 10.50 61.48
N GLU A 48 -17.93 10.44 61.57
CA GLU A 48 -18.77 10.10 60.41
C GLU A 48 -18.65 11.14 59.30
N GLU A 49 -18.55 12.43 59.65
CA GLU A 49 -18.27 13.50 58.70
C GLU A 49 -16.90 13.32 58.02
N THR A 50 -15.86 12.98 58.78
CA THR A 50 -14.53 12.69 58.24
C THR A 50 -14.53 11.49 57.29
N LYS A 51 -15.29 10.42 57.61
CA LYS A 51 -15.46 9.27 56.71
C LYS A 51 -16.15 9.64 55.40
N SER A 52 -17.15 10.52 55.48
CA SER A 52 -17.85 11.06 54.30
C SER A 52 -16.87 11.82 53.40
N PHE A 53 -16.09 12.75 53.96
CA PHE A 53 -15.04 13.46 53.23
C PHE A 53 -14.02 12.51 52.62
N THR A 54 -13.55 11.52 53.39
CA THR A 54 -12.58 10.51 52.90
C THR A 54 -13.12 9.76 51.67
N THR A 55 -14.40 9.37 51.69
CA THR A 55 -15.04 8.67 50.58
C THR A 55 -15.18 9.58 49.36
N GLN A 56 -15.57 10.84 49.56
CA GLN A 56 -15.69 11.83 48.48
C GLN A 56 -14.32 12.15 47.85
N SER A 57 -13.28 12.32 48.67
CA SER A 57 -11.90 12.54 48.25
C SER A 57 -11.39 11.38 47.38
N LEU A 58 -11.61 10.14 47.82
CA LEU A 58 -11.22 8.95 47.05
C LEU A 58 -11.93 8.90 45.69
N ALA A 59 -13.24 9.14 45.67
CA ALA A 59 -14.02 9.14 44.44
C ALA A 59 -13.58 10.26 43.48
N SER A 60 -13.34 11.47 44.01
CA SER A 60 -12.92 12.64 43.24
C SER A 60 -11.56 12.42 42.57
N VAL A 61 -10.54 11.99 43.32
CA VAL A 61 -9.20 11.74 42.77
C VAL A 61 -9.23 10.61 41.73
N SER A 62 -9.95 9.53 42.02
CA SER A 62 -10.08 8.40 41.09
C SER A 62 -10.71 8.83 39.76
N TYR A 63 -11.74 9.67 39.81
CA TYR A 63 -12.38 10.23 38.62
C TYR A 63 -11.42 11.12 37.81
N LEU A 64 -10.72 12.04 38.49
CA LEU A 64 -9.78 12.95 37.82
C LEU A 64 -8.65 12.18 37.12
N ILE A 65 -8.06 11.18 37.79
CA ILE A 65 -7.02 10.32 37.22
C ILE A 65 -7.56 9.54 36.03
N ASN A 66 -8.74 8.91 36.16
CA ASN A 66 -9.33 8.14 35.07
C ASN A 66 -9.61 9.01 33.83
N THR A 67 -10.18 10.19 34.03
CA THR A 67 -10.47 11.12 32.91
C THR A 67 -9.19 11.56 32.22
N LEU A 68 -8.17 11.98 32.97
CA LEU A 68 -6.89 12.39 32.40
C LEU A 68 -6.19 11.24 31.66
N ALA A 69 -6.23 10.03 32.21
CA ALA A 69 -5.65 8.84 31.58
C ALA A 69 -6.32 8.52 30.23
N ASN A 70 -7.65 8.57 30.17
CA ASN A 70 -8.38 8.33 28.92
C ASN A 70 -8.04 9.39 27.86
N ASN A 71 -7.99 10.67 28.24
CA ASN A 71 -7.63 11.75 27.32
C ASN A 71 -6.19 11.58 26.77
N VAL A 72 -5.24 11.18 27.63
CA VAL A 72 -3.87 10.89 27.20
C VAL A 72 -3.80 9.69 26.25
N LEU A 73 -4.52 8.60 26.54
CA LEU A 73 -4.59 7.43 25.65
C LEU A 73 -5.18 7.80 24.29
N GLN A 74 -6.28 8.57 24.27
CA GLN A 74 -6.92 9.04 23.05
C GLN A 74 -5.97 9.92 22.21
N LEU A 75 -5.20 10.81 22.87
CA LEU A 75 -4.18 11.61 22.21
C LEU A 75 -3.13 10.73 21.52
N LEU A 76 -2.62 9.71 22.23
CA LEU A 76 -1.60 8.80 21.70
C LEU A 76 -2.14 7.98 20.51
N ASP A 77 -3.39 7.50 20.59
CA ASP A 77 -4.04 6.78 19.50
C ASP A 77 -4.21 7.65 18.24
N ILE A 78 -4.62 8.91 18.42
CA ILE A 78 -4.73 9.87 17.32
C ILE A 78 -3.36 10.10 16.68
N GLN A 79 -2.31 10.34 17.46
CA GLN A 79 -0.95 10.53 16.95
C GLN A 79 -0.43 9.28 16.22
N ALA A 80 -0.63 8.09 16.77
CA ALA A 80 -0.26 6.84 16.13
C ALA A 80 -0.99 6.63 14.79
N SER A 81 -2.27 7.02 14.70
CA SER A 81 -3.02 7.00 13.43
C SER A 81 -2.47 8.00 12.40
N GLN A 82 -2.05 9.19 12.84
CA GLN A 82 -1.45 10.20 11.98
C GLN A 82 -0.11 9.73 11.40
N LEU A 83 0.75 9.14 12.24
CA LEU A 83 2.02 8.57 11.79
C LEU A 83 1.81 7.46 10.75
N ARG A 84 0.88 6.53 10.98
CA ARG A 84 0.56 5.46 10.02
C ARG A 84 0.09 6.01 8.67
N ARG A 85 -0.74 7.07 8.67
CA ARG A 85 -1.17 7.74 7.43
C ARG A 85 0.00 8.42 6.72
N MET A 86 0.86 9.12 7.49
CA MET A 86 2.03 9.80 6.95
C MET A 86 3.03 8.80 6.33
N GLU A 87 3.28 7.68 6.99
CA GLU A 87 4.08 6.57 6.46
C GLU A 87 3.52 6.05 5.13
N SER A 88 2.22 5.82 5.05
CA SER A 88 1.57 5.41 3.80
C SER A 88 1.75 6.43 2.67
N SER A 89 1.59 7.73 2.96
CA SER A 89 1.87 8.80 1.99
C SER A 89 3.34 8.81 1.54
N LEU A 90 4.28 8.60 2.45
CA LEU A 90 5.71 8.50 2.13
C LEU A 90 6.02 7.27 1.26
N ASN A 91 5.36 6.13 1.51
CA ASN A 91 5.52 4.95 0.67
C ASN A 91 5.04 5.20 -0.77
N HIS A 92 3.92 5.90 -0.97
CA HIS A 92 3.47 6.28 -2.31
C HIS A 92 4.44 7.25 -3.02
N ILE A 93 5.01 8.20 -2.28
CA ILE A 93 6.04 9.11 -2.82
C ILE A 93 7.28 8.31 -3.24
N THR A 94 7.73 7.40 -2.37
CA THR A 94 8.89 6.53 -2.65
C THR A 94 8.67 5.72 -3.92
N GLN A 95 7.53 5.05 -4.06
CA GLN A 95 7.19 4.32 -5.28
C GLN A 95 7.15 5.22 -6.53
N THR A 96 6.64 6.44 -6.40
CA THR A 96 6.58 7.40 -7.51
C THR A 96 7.99 7.80 -7.96
N VAL A 97 8.89 8.04 -7.01
CA VAL A 97 10.30 8.36 -7.25
C VAL A 97 11.03 7.17 -7.88
N ASP A 98 10.83 5.95 -7.37
CA ASP A 98 11.45 4.74 -7.92
C ASP A 98 11.02 4.51 -9.37
N VAL A 99 9.71 4.63 -9.66
CA VAL A 99 9.18 4.54 -11.02
C VAL A 99 9.75 5.64 -11.91
N HIS A 100 9.91 6.86 -11.39
CA HIS A 100 10.51 7.96 -12.13
C HIS A 100 11.97 7.68 -12.48
N ASN A 101 12.77 7.26 -11.49
CA ASN A 101 14.18 6.93 -11.67
C ASN A 101 14.36 5.81 -12.70
N GLU A 102 13.57 4.74 -12.60
CA GLU A 102 13.59 3.64 -13.57
C GLU A 102 13.18 4.13 -14.97
N LYS A 103 12.18 5.01 -15.09
CA LYS A 103 11.78 5.60 -16.38
C LYS A 103 12.88 6.46 -16.99
N VAL A 104 13.58 7.26 -16.19
CA VAL A 104 14.71 8.08 -16.64
C VAL A 104 15.83 7.17 -17.15
N ALA A 105 16.24 6.18 -16.35
CA ALA A 105 17.26 5.20 -16.75
C ALA A 105 16.87 4.45 -18.03
N ARG A 106 15.61 3.99 -18.14
CA ARG A 106 15.09 3.33 -19.35
C ARG A 106 15.05 4.25 -20.57
N ARG A 107 14.76 5.53 -20.38
CA ARG A 107 14.79 6.52 -21.45
C ARG A 107 16.22 6.76 -21.94
N GLU A 108 17.18 6.83 -21.03
CA GLU A 108 18.60 6.99 -21.36
C GLU A 108 19.15 5.77 -22.13
N ILE A 109 18.93 4.55 -21.64
CA ILE A 109 19.34 3.34 -22.39
C ILE A 109 18.51 3.15 -23.66
N GLY A 110 17.26 3.62 -23.69
CA GLY A 110 16.31 3.45 -24.78
C GLY A 110 16.66 4.18 -26.08
N ILE A 111 17.64 5.10 -26.06
CA ILE A 111 18.17 5.74 -27.28
C ILE A 111 19.14 4.84 -28.05
N LEU A 112 19.71 3.82 -27.38
CA LEU A 112 20.76 2.96 -27.93
C LEU A 112 20.23 1.74 -28.71
N PRO A 113 19.17 1.01 -28.28
CA PRO A 113 18.69 -0.15 -29.01
C PRO A 113 17.79 0.24 -30.19
N THR A 114 17.75 -0.66 -31.17
CA THR A 114 16.73 -0.68 -32.23
C THR A 114 16.00 -2.02 -32.17
N ASN A 115 14.83 -2.11 -32.80
CA ASN A 115 14.06 -3.36 -32.82
C ASN A 115 14.85 -4.48 -33.50
N LYS A 116 14.93 -5.63 -32.83
CA LYS A 116 15.42 -6.87 -33.45
C LYS A 116 14.23 -7.58 -34.10
N ASN A 117 14.14 -7.50 -35.43
CA ASN A 117 13.05 -8.10 -36.20
C ASN A 117 13.22 -9.62 -36.34
N THR A 118 13.09 -10.33 -35.22
CA THR A 118 13.14 -11.79 -35.20
C THR A 118 11.81 -12.37 -35.69
N CYS A 119 11.84 -13.05 -36.83
CA CYS A 119 10.69 -13.82 -37.30
C CYS A 119 10.92 -15.30 -36.98
N ARG A 120 9.89 -15.99 -36.49
CA ARG A 120 9.94 -17.43 -36.25
C ARG A 120 9.46 -18.14 -37.50
N SER A 121 10.35 -18.88 -38.16
CA SER A 121 10.02 -19.73 -39.31
C SER A 121 10.08 -21.21 -38.94
N HIS A 122 9.35 -22.03 -39.69
CA HIS A 122 9.49 -23.48 -39.64
C HIS A 122 10.78 -23.91 -40.34
N LYS A 123 11.43 -24.96 -39.84
CA LYS A 123 12.68 -25.50 -40.42
C LYS A 123 12.48 -26.02 -41.85
N ILE A 124 11.29 -26.53 -42.14
CA ILE A 124 10.88 -26.99 -43.46
C ILE A 124 9.52 -26.38 -43.74
N VAL A 125 9.41 -25.67 -44.86
CA VAL A 125 8.15 -25.14 -45.38
C VAL A 125 7.93 -25.82 -46.73
N ALA A 126 6.98 -26.75 -46.79
CA ALA A 126 6.64 -27.41 -48.04
C ALA A 126 5.95 -26.38 -48.97
N PRO A 127 6.22 -26.43 -50.30
CA PRO A 127 5.46 -25.65 -51.27
C PRO A 127 3.96 -25.95 -51.17
N ALA A 128 3.13 -24.94 -51.45
CA ALA A 128 1.67 -25.10 -51.46
C ALA A 128 1.21 -26.15 -52.50
N ASP A 129 1.84 -26.12 -53.67
CA ASP A 129 1.64 -27.10 -54.73
C ASP A 129 2.73 -28.17 -54.67
N GLN A 130 2.35 -29.39 -54.31
CA GLN A 130 3.23 -30.54 -54.37
C GLN A 130 3.31 -31.06 -55.81
N GLU A 131 4.52 -31.34 -56.29
CA GLU A 131 4.73 -31.90 -57.62
C GLU A 131 3.96 -33.22 -57.77
N ARG A 132 3.09 -33.29 -58.78
CA ARG A 132 2.30 -34.49 -59.04
C ARG A 132 3.19 -35.59 -59.60
N ALA A 133 3.19 -36.74 -58.93
CA ALA A 133 3.87 -37.92 -59.45
C ALA A 133 3.38 -38.28 -60.87
N LEU A 134 4.27 -38.17 -61.85
CA LEU A 134 3.98 -38.54 -63.24
C LEU A 134 4.19 -40.03 -63.44
N ARG A 135 3.23 -40.68 -64.11
CA ARG A 135 3.37 -42.09 -64.51
C ARG A 135 4.31 -42.18 -65.71
N TYR A 136 5.27 -43.09 -65.65
CA TYR A 136 6.14 -43.40 -66.78
C TYR A 136 5.35 -43.99 -67.97
N ILE A 137 5.63 -43.49 -69.18
CA ILE A 137 5.07 -43.98 -70.44
C ILE A 137 6.23 -44.14 -71.43
N ARG A 138 6.40 -45.35 -71.99
CA ARG A 138 7.38 -45.60 -73.05
C ARG A 138 6.93 -44.87 -74.32
N LYS A 139 7.78 -44.00 -74.85
CA LYS A 139 7.60 -43.36 -76.16
C LYS A 139 8.77 -43.77 -77.07
N PRO A 140 8.52 -44.12 -78.35
CA PRO A 140 9.59 -44.36 -79.32
C PRO A 140 10.39 -43.07 -79.56
N ILE A 141 11.59 -43.20 -80.14
CA ILE A 141 12.43 -42.06 -80.49
C ILE A 141 11.71 -41.23 -81.56
N ASP A 142 11.41 -39.98 -81.25
CA ASP A 142 10.81 -39.02 -82.18
C ASP A 142 11.89 -38.09 -82.71
N TYR A 143 12.36 -38.36 -83.93
CA TYR A 143 13.37 -37.52 -84.61
C TYR A 143 12.80 -36.18 -85.09
N SER A 144 11.48 -35.98 -85.04
CA SER A 144 10.81 -34.72 -85.43
C SER A 144 10.48 -33.80 -84.26
N ALA A 145 10.75 -34.23 -83.02
CA ALA A 145 10.38 -33.52 -81.79
C ALA A 145 10.96 -32.10 -81.70
N LEU A 146 12.01 -31.78 -82.46
CA LEU A 146 12.65 -30.46 -82.49
C LEU A 146 12.53 -29.76 -83.84
N ASP A 147 11.76 -30.30 -84.80
CA ASP A 147 11.59 -29.70 -86.14
C ASP A 147 10.97 -28.30 -86.11
N HIS A 148 10.32 -27.94 -85.01
CA HIS A 148 9.70 -26.64 -84.79
C HIS A 148 10.63 -25.63 -84.08
N VAL A 149 11.84 -26.04 -83.69
CA VAL A 149 12.82 -25.20 -83.01
C VAL A 149 13.91 -24.78 -84.01
N GLY A 150 13.99 -23.48 -84.32
CA GLY A 150 14.97 -22.94 -85.27
C GLY A 150 14.58 -23.17 -86.73
N HIS A 151 15.55 -23.55 -87.58
CA HIS A 151 15.33 -23.85 -89.00
C HIS A 151 15.25 -25.37 -89.22
N GLY A 152 14.22 -25.99 -88.66
CA GLY A 152 14.04 -27.44 -88.74
C GLY A 152 13.77 -27.92 -90.17
N VAL A 153 14.25 -29.13 -90.48
CA VAL A 153 14.08 -29.79 -91.78
C VAL A 153 13.22 -31.02 -91.57
N LYS A 154 11.99 -31.01 -92.09
CA LYS A 154 11.06 -32.14 -91.96
C LYS A 154 11.52 -33.29 -92.85
N GLY A 155 11.62 -34.50 -92.29
CA GLY A 155 11.89 -35.71 -93.07
C GLY A 155 10.77 -35.99 -94.07
N THR A 156 11.04 -35.95 -95.37
CA THR A 156 10.08 -36.33 -96.42
C THR A 156 9.98 -37.86 -96.48
N GLY A 157 8.83 -38.40 -96.12
CA GLY A 157 8.61 -39.83 -95.93
C GLY A 157 8.83 -40.70 -97.18
N LEU A 158 9.63 -41.76 -97.01
CA LEU A 158 9.55 -43.00 -97.76
C LEU A 158 9.45 -44.13 -96.72
N ASN A 159 8.22 -44.62 -96.53
CA ASN A 159 7.93 -45.79 -95.71
C ASN A 159 8.54 -47.03 -96.37
N HIS A 160 9.18 -47.89 -95.57
CA HIS A 160 9.31 -49.31 -95.86
C HIS A 160 8.32 -50.09 -95.00
#